data_AF-A0A6M2CS78-F1
#
_entry.id   AF-A0A6M2CS78-F1
#
_cell.length_a   1.000
_cell.length_b   1.000
_cell.length_c   1.000
_cell.angle_alpha   90.00
_cell.angle_beta   90.00
_cell.angle_gamma   90.00
#
_symmetry.space_group_name_H-M   'P 1'
#
loop_
_entity.id
_entity.type
_entity.pdbx_description
1 polymer ?
#
loop_
_entity_poly.entity_id
_entity_poly.type
_entity_poly.pdbx_seq_one_letter_code
_entity_poly.pdbx_strand_id
1 'polypeptide(L)'
;VFRHLSNEALKTSGEKSLSCILQKKFPEAEDIQVKDISGGCGAMYEVYVQSTVFKNLSRVQQHRLVNEALKTEIQDMHGIRITTALPSKG
;
A
#
# COMPACT_ATOMS: atom_id res chain seq x y z
N VAL A 1 -25.42 21.70 -0.67
CA VAL A 1 -24.31 21.35 0.26
C VAL A 1 -23.91 19.91 -0.05
N PHE A 2 -23.04 19.73 -1.05
CA PHE A 2 -22.65 18.40 -1.53
C PHE A 2 -21.56 17.81 -0.62
N ARG A 3 -21.78 16.54 -0.31
CA ARG A 3 -21.14 15.70 0.70
C ARG A 3 -19.62 15.56 0.48
N HIS A 4 -18.82 16.48 1.01
CA HIS A 4 -17.44 16.20 1.38
C HIS A 4 -17.41 15.59 2.79
N LEU A 5 -17.88 14.35 2.90
CA LEU A 5 -17.57 13.53 4.07
C LEU A 5 -16.40 12.63 3.70
N SER A 6 -15.21 13.15 4.01
CA SER A 6 -14.13 12.42 4.69
C SER A 6 -13.87 10.99 4.21
N ASN A 7 -13.28 10.82 3.03
CA ASN A 7 -12.72 9.52 2.61
C ASN A 7 -11.49 9.11 3.45
N GLU A 8 -11.02 9.98 4.36
CA GLU A 8 -9.93 9.70 5.30
C GLU A 8 -10.41 9.02 6.60
N ALA A 9 -11.71 9.04 6.91
CA ALA A 9 -12.22 8.61 8.22
C ALA A 9 -12.63 7.13 8.31
N LEU A 10 -12.60 6.38 7.21
CA LEU A 10 -13.02 4.96 7.16
C LEU A 10 -11.87 4.01 6.83
N LYS A 11 -10.64 4.34 7.25
CA LYS A 11 -9.54 3.36 7.21
C LYS A 11 -9.77 2.29 8.28
N THR A 12 -10.01 1.06 7.84
CA THR A 12 -10.05 -0.16 8.63
C THR A 12 -8.76 -0.32 9.45
N SER A 13 -8.82 -1.12 10.52
CA SER A 13 -7.64 -1.42 11.32
C SER A 13 -6.51 -2.02 10.47
N GLY A 14 -6.84 -2.86 9.49
CA GLY A 14 -5.88 -3.46 8.57
C GLY A 14 -5.17 -2.44 7.69
N GLU A 15 -5.90 -1.50 7.07
CA GLU A 15 -5.29 -0.46 6.24
C GLU A 15 -4.28 0.39 7.02
N LYS A 16 -4.60 0.73 8.28
CA LYS A 16 -3.69 1.49 9.15
C LYS A 16 -2.41 0.70 9.49
N SER A 17 -2.55 -0.59 9.85
CA SER A 17 -1.41 -1.46 10.12
C SER A 17 -0.49 -1.60 8.91
N LEU A 18 -1.06 -1.94 7.75
CA LEU A 18 -0.31 -2.09 6.50
C LEU A 18 0.38 -0.79 6.08
N SER A 19 -0.31 0.35 6.18
CA SER A 19 0.27 1.67 5.88
C SER A 19 1.49 1.96 6.77
N CYS A 20 1.39 1.67 8.07
CA CYS A 20 2.48 1.88 9.02
C CYS A 20 3.71 1.01 8.71
N ILE A 21 3.49 -0.26 8.36
CA ILE A 21 4.57 -1.19 7.99
C ILE A 21 5.27 -0.71 6.73
N LEU A 22 4.51 -0.33 5.70
CA LEU A 22 5.06 0.18 4.45
C LEU A 22 5.85 1.46 4.67
N GLN A 23 5.34 2.39 5.49
CA GLN A 23 6.07 3.62 5.81
C GLN A 23 7.41 3.33 6.50
N LYS A 24 7.45 2.34 7.40
CA LYS A 24 8.69 1.91 8.07
C LYS A 24 9.67 1.23 7.11
N LYS A 25 9.17 0.45 6.14
CA LYS A 25 9.99 -0.29 5.17
C LYS A 25 10.47 0.60 4.03
N PHE A 26 9.66 1.58 3.63
CA PHE A 26 9.94 2.53 2.57
C PHE A 26 9.87 3.96 3.13
N PRO A 27 10.86 4.38 3.94
CA PRO A 27 10.91 5.75 4.47
C PRO A 27 11.10 6.80 3.35
N GLU A 28 11.66 6.39 2.21
CA GLU A 28 11.82 7.21 0.99
C GLU A 28 10.59 7.14 0.06
N ALA A 29 9.47 6.59 0.53
CA ALA A 29 8.22 6.68 -0.21
C ALA A 29 7.63 8.09 -0.09
N GLU A 30 7.34 8.70 -1.23
CA GLU A 30 6.65 9.99 -1.30
C GLU A 30 5.15 9.85 -1.04
N ASP A 31 4.56 8.75 -1.49
CA ASP A 31 3.14 8.46 -1.28
C ASP A 31 2.91 6.97 -1.02
N ILE A 32 2.10 6.67 0.00
CA ILE A 32 1.67 5.32 0.36
C ILE A 32 0.17 5.34 0.57
N GLN A 33 -0.55 4.55 -0.21
CA GLN A 33 -1.99 4.39 -0.06
C GLN A 33 -2.31 2.91 0.11
N VAL A 34 -3.09 2.60 1.14
CA VAL A 34 -3.64 1.25 1.35
C VAL A 34 -5.14 1.36 1.37
N LYS A 35 -5.79 0.50 0.60
CA LYS A 35 -7.24 0.44 0.45
C LYS A 35 -7.74 -0.98 0.62
N ASP A 36 -8.72 -1.21 1.49
CA ASP A 36 -9.45 -2.47 1.57
C ASP A 36 -10.39 -2.58 0.37
N ILE A 37 -10.21 -3.63 -0.44
CA ILE A 37 -11.06 -3.94 -1.60
C ILE A 37 -11.94 -5.17 -1.36
N SER A 38 -11.89 -5.74 -0.15
CA SER A 38 -12.73 -6.87 0.26
C SER A 38 -14.07 -6.48 0.89
N GLY A 39 -14.39 -5.18 0.92
CA GLY A 39 -15.67 -4.69 1.45
C GLY A 39 -15.77 -4.77 2.99
N GLY A 40 -14.65 -4.70 3.71
CA GLY A 40 -14.62 -4.69 5.18
C GLY A 40 -14.37 -6.06 5.82
N CYS A 41 -14.19 -7.11 5.02
CA CYS A 41 -13.80 -8.44 5.52
C CYS A 41 -12.29 -8.51 5.83
N GLY A 42 -11.49 -7.56 5.35
CA GLY A 42 -10.04 -7.57 5.46
C GLY A 42 -9.37 -8.76 4.75
N ALA A 43 -10.03 -9.33 3.73
CA ALA A 43 -9.52 -10.49 3.00
C ALA A 43 -8.59 -10.10 1.84
N MET A 44 -8.71 -8.86 1.33
CA MET A 44 -7.98 -8.38 0.16
C MET A 44 -7.76 -6.87 0.21
N TYR A 45 -6.52 -6.44 0.00
CA TYR A 45 -6.15 -5.02 0.03
C TYR A 45 -5.40 -4.64 -1.24
N GLU A 46 -5.59 -3.41 -1.66
CA GLU A 46 -4.83 -2.75 -2.71
C GLU A 46 -3.85 -1.78 -2.07
N VAL A 47 -2.57 -1.92 -2.43
CA VAL A 47 -1.47 -1.14 -1.91
C VAL A 47 -0.83 -0.40 -3.07
N TYR A 48 -0.73 0.91 -2.93
CA TYR A 48 -0.01 1.79 -3.82
C TYR A 48 1.20 2.37 -3.10
N VAL A 49 2.39 2.20 -3.67
CA VAL A 49 3.63 2.78 -3.14
C VAL A 49 4.32 3.56 -4.24
N GLN A 50 4.57 4.84 -3.97
CA GLN A 50 5.37 5.71 -4.81
C GLN A 50 6.69 6.02 -4.11
N SER A 51 7.81 5.54 -4.66
CA SER A 51 9.14 5.75 -4.08
C SER A 51 10.23 5.80 -5.13
N THR A 52 11.26 6.60 -4.86
CA THR A 52 12.48 6.70 -5.67
C THR A 52 13.29 5.40 -5.67
N VAL A 53 13.17 4.56 -4.63
CA VAL A 53 13.82 3.22 -4.54
C VAL A 53 13.52 2.35 -5.75
N PHE A 54 12.35 2.53 -6.37
CA PHE A 54 11.94 1.73 -7.52
C PHE A 54 12.62 2.13 -8.84
N LYS A 55 13.35 3.26 -8.89
CA LYS A 55 13.86 3.88 -10.14
C LYS A 55 14.77 2.96 -10.95
N ASN A 56 15.49 2.07 -10.28
CA ASN A 56 16.42 1.13 -10.91
C ASN A 56 15.98 -0.33 -10.77
N LEU A 57 14.72 -0.58 -10.41
CA LEU A 57 14.20 -1.92 -10.18
C LEU A 57 13.20 -2.30 -11.26
N SER A 58 13.26 -3.55 -11.72
CA SER A 58 12.22 -4.12 -12.58
C SER A 58 10.89 -4.21 -11.83
N ARG A 59 9.77 -4.19 -12.57
CA ARG A 59 8.43 -4.31 -11.97
C ARG A 59 8.28 -5.53 -11.05
N VAL A 60 8.91 -6.65 -11.41
CA VAL A 60 8.94 -7.87 -10.58
C VAL A 60 9.71 -7.63 -9.27
N GLN A 61 10.87 -6.97 -9.32
CA GLN A 61 11.64 -6.64 -8.11
C GLN A 61 10.91 -5.65 -7.20
N GLN A 62 10.26 -4.64 -7.78
CA GLN A 62 9.43 -3.69 -7.04
C GLN A 62 8.31 -4.42 -6.27
N HIS A 63 7.57 -5.29 -6.96
CA HIS A 63 6.52 -6.11 -6.34
C HIS A 63 7.09 -7.06 -5.28
N ARG A 64 8.26 -7.67 -5.52
CA ARG A 64 8.94 -8.52 -4.52
C ARG A 64 9.28 -7.75 -3.26
N LEU A 65 9.80 -6.53 -3.36
CA LEU A 65 10.13 -5.72 -2.18
C LEU A 65 8.89 -5.39 -1.35
N VAL A 66 7.80 -4.99 -2.01
CA VAL A 66 6.54 -4.69 -1.31
C VAL A 66 5.93 -5.96 -0.71
N ASN A 67 5.97 -7.08 -1.44
CA ASN A 67 5.56 -8.38 -0.91
C ASN A 67 6.39 -8.77 0.31
N GLU A 68 7.71 -8.64 0.29
CA GLU A 68 8.58 -8.97 1.43
C GLU A 68 8.33 -8.03 2.62
N ALA A 69 8.02 -6.75 2.37
CA ALA A 69 7.63 -5.80 3.41
C ALA A 69 6.33 -6.19 4.11
N LEU A 70 5.36 -6.72 3.35
CA LEU A 70 4.04 -7.09 3.84
C LEU A 70 3.92 -8.58 4.18
N LYS A 71 4.94 -9.39 3.87
CA LYS A 71 4.90 -10.85 3.91
C LYS A 71 4.35 -11.36 5.22
N THR A 72 4.88 -10.87 6.33
CA THR A 72 4.48 -11.25 7.69
C THR A 72 3.02 -10.92 7.99
N GLU A 73 2.50 -9.82 7.47
CA GLU A 73 1.12 -9.37 7.71
C GLU A 73 0.12 -10.07 6.80
N ILE A 74 0.54 -10.44 5.58
CA ILE A 74 -0.32 -11.04 4.55
C ILE A 74 -0.27 -12.56 4.53
N GLN A 75 0.50 -13.23 5.42
CA GLN A 75 0.59 -14.70 5.44
C GLN A 75 -0.78 -15.35 5.63
N ASP A 76 -1.69 -14.68 6.34
CA ASP A 76 -3.04 -15.15 6.62
C ASP A 76 -4.10 -14.55 5.67
N MET A 77 -3.69 -13.76 4.67
CA MET A 77 -4.60 -13.05 3.78
C MET A 77 -4.75 -13.75 2.42
N HIS A 78 -5.97 -13.73 1.84
CA HIS A 78 -6.26 -14.39 0.55
C HIS A 78 -5.53 -13.76 -0.64
N GLY A 79 -5.10 -12.50 -0.55
CA GLY A 79 -4.26 -11.86 -1.55
C GLY A 79 -4.13 -10.35 -1.37
N ILE A 80 -3.10 -9.77 -1.98
CA ILE A 80 -2.92 -8.31 -2.06
C ILE A 80 -2.64 -7.88 -3.49
N ARG A 81 -3.08 -6.68 -3.84
CA ARG A 81 -2.75 -6.05 -5.11
C ARG A 81 -1.71 -4.98 -4.88
N ILE A 82 -0.53 -5.15 -5.47
CA ILE A 82 0.56 -4.19 -5.37
C ILE A 82 0.60 -3.36 -6.65
N THR A 83 0.61 -2.05 -6.46
CA THR A 83 0.90 -1.07 -7.50
C THR A 83 2.10 -0.24 -7.06
N THR A 84 3.17 -0.29 -7.83
CA THR A 84 4.35 0.55 -7.60
C THR A 84 4.47 1.59 -8.70
N ALA A 85 4.84 2.80 -8.29
CA ALA A 85 5.07 3.91 -9.19
C ALA A 85 6.35 4.65 -8.80
N LEU A 86 6.94 5.33 -9.77
CA LEU A 86 8.00 6.30 -9.49
C LEU A 86 7.37 7.66 -9.19
N PRO A 87 7.97 8.44 -8.28
CA PRO A 87 7.62 9.85 -8.16
C PRO A 87 7.84 10.52 -9.51
N SER A 88 6.77 11.10 -10.04
CA SER A 88 6.77 11.72 -11.37
C SER A 88 7.34 13.13 -11.36
N LYS A 89 7.76 13.63 -10.19
CA LYS A 89 8.39 14.94 -10.07
C LYS A 89 9.90 14.81 -10.29
N GLY A 90 10.27 15.05 -11.55
CA GLY A 90 11.59 15.59 -11.89
C GLY A 90 11.69 17.07 -11.53
#